data_AF-A0A9N9KG37-F1
#
_entry.id   AF-A0A9N9KG37-F1
#
_cell.length_a   1.000
_cell.length_b   1.000
_cell.length_c   1.000
_cell.angle_alpha   90.00
_cell.angle_beta   90.00
_cell.angle_gamma   90.00
#
_symmetry.space_group_name_H-M   'P 1'
#
loop_
_entity.id
_entity.type
_entity.pdbx_description
1 polymer ?
#
loop_
_entity_poly.entity_id
_entity_poly.type
_entity_poly.pdbx_seq_one_letter_code
_entity_poly.pdbx_strand_id
1 'polypeptide(L)' 'EEIREAFNLFDPDGTGVMDVKELKVAIYTLGFEPKDEEERLINEVNHCENRTIDFESFLAIVKTKM' A
#
# COMPACT_ATOMS: atom_id res chain seq x y z
N GLU A 1 -7.00 0.62 14.00
CA GLU A 1 -6.80 2.07 13.74
C GLU A 1 -5.44 2.35 13.13
N GLU A 2 -4.35 1.72 13.60
CA GLU A 2 -2.98 1.93 13.09
C GLU A 2 -2.81 1.79 11.56
N ILE A 3 -3.46 0.81 10.92
CA ILE A 3 -3.38 0.62 9.45
C ILE A 3 -4.02 1.81 8.71
N ARG A 4 -5.10 2.37 9.26
CA ARG A 4 -5.80 3.52 8.65
C ARG A 4 -5.02 4.81 8.87
N GLU A 5 -4.39 4.97 10.03
CA GLU A 5 -3.48 6.09 10.28
C GLU A 5 -2.24 6.02 9.38
N ALA A 6 -1.68 4.83 9.19
CA ALA A 6 -0.59 4.60 8.25
C ALA A 6 -1.04 4.99 6.83
N PHE A 7 -2.20 4.52 6.37
CA PHE A 7 -2.72 4.89 5.05
C PHE A 7 -2.89 6.41 4.90
N ASN A 8 -3.50 7.07 5.89
CA ASN A 8 -3.69 8.52 5.88
C ASN A 8 -2.37 9.31 5.94
N LEU A 9 -1.29 8.70 6.45
CA LEU A 9 0.05 9.32 6.41
C LEU A 9 0.57 9.45 4.97
N PHE A 10 0.14 8.54 4.09
CA PHE A 10 0.57 8.47 2.69
C PHE A 10 -0.48 9.00 1.71
N ASP A 11 -1.72 9.22 2.15
CA ASP A 11 -2.78 9.94 1.42
C ASP A 11 -3.18 11.23 2.17
N PRO A 12 -2.28 12.25 2.24
CA PRO A 12 -2.53 13.48 2.98
C PRO A 12 -3.67 14.31 2.38
N ASP A 13 -3.94 14.14 1.10
CA ASP A 13 -4.97 14.84 0.35
C ASP A 13 -6.36 14.17 0.50
N GLY A 14 -6.43 13.00 1.13
CA GLY A 14 -7.67 12.26 1.36
C GLY A 14 -8.34 11.80 0.07
N THR A 15 -7.54 11.48 -0.94
CA THR A 15 -8.01 10.99 -2.24
C THR A 15 -8.64 9.59 -2.15
N GLY A 16 -8.36 8.87 -1.05
CA GLY A 16 -8.79 7.49 -0.82
C GLY A 16 -7.96 6.46 -1.59
N VAL A 17 -6.92 6.91 -2.28
CA VAL A 17 -6.02 6.09 -3.08
C VAL A 17 -4.58 6.55 -2.89
N MET A 18 -3.64 5.66 -3.09
CA MET A 18 -2.20 5.97 -3.08
C MET A 18 -1.51 5.34 -4.26
N ASP A 19 -0.41 5.92 -4.71
CA ASP A 19 0.39 5.32 -5.76
C ASP A 19 1.23 4.14 -5.24
N VAL A 20 1.73 3.34 -6.18
CA VAL A 20 2.59 2.18 -5.87
C VAL A 20 3.88 2.58 -5.12
N LYS A 21 4.40 3.80 -5.34
CA LYS A 21 5.62 4.27 -4.68
C LYS A 21 5.33 4.61 -3.23
N GLU A 22 4.21 5.27 -2.97
CA GLU A 22 3.68 5.60 -1.64
C GLU A 22 3.40 4.33 -0.85
N LEU A 23 2.83 3.30 -1.48
CA LEU A 23 2.69 1.97 -0.86
C LEU A 23 4.04 1.40 -0.40
N LYS A 24 5.06 1.42 -1.28
CA LYS A 24 6.40 0.91 -0.93
C LYS A 24 6.95 1.66 0.28
N VAL A 25 6.89 2.99 0.26
CA VAL A 25 7.35 3.82 1.37
C VAL A 25 6.56 3.49 2.65
N ALA A 26 5.25 3.29 2.56
CA ALA A 26 4.40 2.92 3.68
C ALA A 26 4.82 1.62 4.35
N ILE A 27 5.05 0.59 3.55
CA ILE A 27 5.51 -0.72 4.02
C ILE A 27 6.86 -0.59 4.74
N TYR A 28 7.81 0.18 4.16
CA TYR A 28 9.10 0.45 4.79
C TYR A 28 8.99 1.26 6.09
N THR A 29 8.15 2.31 6.13
CA THR A 29 7.95 3.15 7.32
C THR A 29 7.32 2.36 8.47
N LEU A 30 6.48 1.38 8.16
CA LEU A 30 5.91 0.44 9.13
C LEU A 30 6.93 -0.61 9.63
N GLY A 31 8.19 -0.57 9.15
CA GLY A 31 9.25 -1.48 9.56
C GLY A 31 9.21 -2.84 8.85
N PHE A 32 8.40 -2.97 7.79
CA PHE A 32 8.35 -4.18 6.98
C PHE A 32 9.25 -4.01 5.75
N GLU A 33 10.13 -4.97 5.49
CA GLU A 33 10.81 -5.06 4.19
C GLU A 33 9.89 -5.75 3.18
N PRO A 34 9.71 -5.18 1.96
CA PRO A 34 9.01 -5.86 0.89
C PRO A 34 9.78 -7.13 0.46
N LYS A 35 9.12 -8.28 0.53
CA LYS A 35 9.49 -9.60 0.04
C LYS A 35 8.91 -9.81 -1.38
N ASP A 36 9.35 -10.87 -2.04
CA ASP A 36 8.94 -11.25 -3.41
C ASP A 36 7.40 -11.28 -3.60
N GLU A 37 6.64 -11.63 -2.56
CA GLU A 37 5.16 -11.64 -2.57
C GLU A 37 4.59 -10.22 -2.71
N GLU A 38 5.18 -9.23 -2.04
CA GLU A 38 4.72 -7.84 -2.13
C GLU A 38 5.15 -7.20 -3.44
N GLU A 39 6.33 -7.54 -3.97
CA GLU A 39 6.70 -7.11 -5.32
C GLU A 39 5.74 -7.66 -6.38
N ARG A 40 5.20 -8.88 -6.17
CA ARG A 40 4.15 -9.44 -7.02
C ARG A 40 2.85 -8.66 -6.92
N LEU A 41 2.36 -8.42 -5.70
CA LEU A 41 1.13 -7.64 -5.47
C LEU A 41 1.26 -6.22 -6.03
N ILE A 42 2.43 -5.60 -5.80
CA ILE A 42 2.76 -4.30 -6.38
C ILE A 42 2.76 -4.36 -7.91
N ASN A 43 3.36 -5.38 -8.52
CA ASN A 43 3.38 -5.52 -9.98
C ASN A 43 1.98 -5.80 -10.55
N GLU A 44 1.15 -6.58 -9.88
CA GLU A 44 -0.26 -6.79 -10.26
C GLU A 44 -1.03 -5.46 -10.27
N VAL A 45 -0.86 -4.62 -9.24
CA VAL A 45 -1.49 -3.30 -9.23
C VAL A 45 -0.85 -2.36 -10.26
N ASN A 46 0.47 -2.45 -10.49
CA ASN A 46 1.16 -1.64 -11.49
C ASN A 46 0.70 -1.96 -12.94
N HIS A 47 0.12 -3.15 -13.15
CA HIS A 47 -0.53 -3.53 -14.41
C HIS A 47 -1.99 -3.07 -14.52
N CYS A 48 -2.63 -2.60 -13.45
CA CYS A 48 -3.91 -1.91 -13.54
C CYS A 48 -3.70 -0.52 -14.16
N GLU A 49 -4.55 -0.14 -15.12
CA GLU A 49 -4.48 1.15 -15.82
C GLU A 49 -4.44 2.36 -14.88
N ASN A 50 -5.07 2.24 -13.70
CA ASN A 50 -5.11 3.32 -12.72
C ASN A 50 -3.83 3.45 -11.87
N ARG A 51 -2.95 2.44 -11.79
CA ARG A 51 -1.69 2.45 -11.00
C ARG A 51 -1.81 3.00 -9.56
N THR A 52 -3.02 3.00 -9.03
CA THR A 52 -3.40 3.48 -7.70
C THR A 52 -3.97 2.33 -6.89
N ILE A 53 -3.76 2.40 -5.59
CA ILE A 53 -4.11 1.39 -4.60
C ILE A 53 -5.11 2.03 -3.66
N ASP A 54 -6.29 1.43 -3.57
CA ASP A 54 -7.29 1.84 -2.59
C ASP A 54 -6.98 1.28 -1.20
N PHE A 55 -7.68 1.81 -0.20
CA PHE A 55 -7.53 1.37 1.17
C PHE A 55 -7.81 -0.14 1.36
N GLU A 56 -8.74 -0.73 0.60
CA GLU A 56 -9.05 -2.17 0.72
C GLU A 56 -7.90 -3.04 0.25
N SER A 57 -7.28 -2.69 -0.88
CA SER A 57 -6.11 -3.38 -1.43
C SER A 57 -4.91 -3.23 -0.50
N PHE A 58 -4.68 -2.03 0.04
CA PHE A 58 -3.67 -1.79 1.07
C PHE A 58 -3.89 -2.69 2.29
N LEU A 59 -5.13 -2.75 2.79
CA LEU A 59 -5.50 -3.55 3.94
C LEU A 59 -5.30 -5.05 3.69
N ALA A 60 -5.58 -5.54 2.48
CA ALA A 60 -5.34 -6.92 2.10
C ALA A 60 -3.84 -7.29 2.14
N ILE A 61 -2.97 -6.39 1.63
CA ILE A 61 -1.51 -6.57 1.65
C ILE A 61 -1.01 -6.58 3.10
N VAL A 62 -1.43 -5.61 3.92
CA VAL A 62 -0.99 -5.50 5.32
C VAL A 62 -1.52 -6.66 6.18
N LYS A 63 -2.78 -7.10 5.97
CA LYS A 63 -3.33 -8.28 6.66
C LYS A 63 -2.66 -9.58 6.29
N THR A 64 -2.10 -9.69 5.09
CA THR A 64 -1.33 -10.89 4.69
C THR A 64 0.01 -10.96 5.44
N LYS A 65 0.47 -9.83 6.01
CA LYS A 65 1.71 -9.71 6.80
C LYS A 65 1.56 -9.78 8.32
N MET A 66 0.42 -9.40 8.88
CA MET A 66 0.11 -9.57 10.32
C MET A 66 -0.26 -11.02 10.62
#